data_AF-A0A5C7JB83-F1
#
_entry.id   AF-A0A5C7JB83-F1
#
_cell.length_a   1.000
_cell.length_b   1.000
_cell.length_c   1.000
_cell.angle_alpha   90.00
_cell.angle_beta   90.00
_cell.angle_gamma   90.00
#
_symmetry.space_group_name_H-M   'P 1'
#
loop_
_entity.id
_entity.type
_entity.pdbx_description
1 polymer ?
#
loop_
_entity_poly.entity_id
_entity_poly.type
_entity_poly.pdbx_seq_one_letter_code
_entity_poly.pdbx_strand_id
1 'polypeptide(L)'
;MTSLAARYFDGQSSRVHDVDVELHEGNTLRLRGAGFERDEPLENLSVSPRLARICRTIELADGARLLLDDHPLIDQWFPLCNPLQLWVDRLERHAHAVAASILVCLLSAAWLFFWGVPWMSDRIAEQMPEQVETRLGEEVLAQLDRFAGLAPSTLDTERQSGLLARFATLKAGMPGAEDHRLLFRNAAGIGPNALALPGGTVVITDQLVSLVSDDREIDAVLAHELGHQQQHHALRQTLRSSFVIVIAAMFAGDVSSASAVVVAVPTFLLQGHYSREFESEADAFALRTLAEKGTSPAWFAQAMRTLEAYVSEQDESGDSPGYLSSHPQTRERIEEAEFAGEKFAIEHPELYRERPDYDACAEDGLCEEAELDEEIDCEVEDCEIDTSGLEQDTDTEAPVDPQPR
;
A
#
# COMPACT_ATOMS: atom_id res chain seq x y z
N MET A 1 -33.59 5.43 -57.29
CA MET A 1 -32.24 6.02 -57.42
C MET A 1 -32.04 6.85 -56.17
N THR A 2 -31.14 6.41 -55.30
CA THR A 2 -30.89 7.04 -53.99
C THR A 2 -29.54 7.73 -54.06
N SER A 3 -29.54 9.03 -54.34
CA SER A 3 -28.34 9.87 -54.29
C SER A 3 -28.11 10.42 -52.90
N LEU A 4 -26.84 10.59 -52.52
CA LEU A 4 -26.42 11.26 -51.30
C LEU A 4 -25.55 12.46 -51.63
N ALA A 5 -25.84 13.61 -51.03
CA ALA A 5 -24.95 14.75 -51.10
C ALA A 5 -23.63 14.46 -50.34
N ALA A 6 -22.51 14.80 -50.94
CA ALA A 6 -21.18 14.63 -50.39
C ALA A 6 -20.28 15.81 -50.74
N ARG A 7 -19.24 16.00 -49.93
CA ARG A 7 -18.17 16.97 -50.19
C ARG A 7 -16.94 16.23 -50.69
N TYR A 8 -16.54 16.51 -51.92
CA TYR A 8 -15.37 15.93 -52.57
C TYR A 8 -14.14 16.83 -52.44
N PHE A 9 -13.01 16.19 -52.13
CA PHE A 9 -11.67 16.77 -52.10
C PHE A 9 -10.80 15.98 -53.06
N ASP A 10 -10.17 16.67 -54.01
CA ASP A 10 -9.39 16.08 -55.10
C ASP A 10 -7.99 15.57 -54.68
N GLY A 11 -7.60 15.77 -53.42
CA GLY A 11 -6.29 15.38 -52.88
C GLY A 11 -5.11 16.25 -53.35
N GLN A 12 -5.34 17.20 -54.26
CA GLN A 12 -4.33 18.09 -54.84
C GLN A 12 -4.52 19.55 -54.40
N SER A 13 -5.73 19.93 -54.03
CA SER A 13 -6.12 21.25 -53.57
C SER A 13 -7.08 21.15 -52.38
N SER A 14 -7.13 22.19 -51.54
CA SER A 14 -8.08 22.26 -50.42
C SER A 14 -9.47 22.75 -50.84
N ARG A 15 -9.78 22.78 -52.15
CA ARG A 15 -11.09 23.25 -52.64
C ARG A 15 -12.12 22.14 -52.45
N VAL A 16 -13.28 22.53 -51.90
CA VAL A 16 -14.43 21.65 -51.71
C VAL A 16 -15.28 21.67 -52.97
N HIS A 17 -15.64 20.48 -53.45
CA HIS A 17 -16.61 20.32 -54.53
C HIS A 17 -17.84 19.59 -54.00
N ASP A 18 -19.01 20.22 -54.09
CA ASP A 18 -20.27 19.55 -53.76
C ASP A 18 -20.62 18.56 -54.88
N VAL A 19 -20.79 17.30 -54.51
CA VAL A 19 -21.08 16.20 -55.42
C VAL A 19 -22.22 15.34 -54.89
N ASP A 20 -23.04 14.81 -55.78
CA ASP A 20 -24.00 13.76 -55.48
C ASP A 20 -23.38 12.39 -55.76
N VAL A 21 -23.55 11.48 -54.82
CA VAL A 21 -22.99 10.13 -54.86
C VAL A 21 -24.10 9.12 -55.01
N GLU A 22 -24.02 8.27 -56.03
CA GLU A 22 -25.00 7.22 -56.33
C GLU A 22 -24.30 5.87 -56.51
N LEU A 23 -24.89 4.80 -55.98
CA LEU A 23 -24.47 3.44 -56.31
C LEU A 23 -25.09 3.00 -57.64
N HIS A 24 -24.26 2.67 -58.63
CA HIS A 24 -24.70 2.20 -59.94
C HIS A 24 -24.67 0.66 -60.02
N GLU A 25 -25.42 0.09 -60.98
CA GLU A 25 -25.45 -1.36 -61.23
C GLU A 25 -24.02 -1.86 -61.55
N GLY A 26 -23.49 -2.77 -60.72
CA GLY A 26 -22.12 -3.27 -60.84
C GLY A 26 -21.17 -2.96 -59.66
N ASN A 27 -21.69 -2.46 -58.53
CA ASN A 27 -20.87 -2.17 -57.33
C ASN A 27 -19.89 -0.99 -57.53
N THR A 28 -20.27 -0.05 -58.38
CA THR A 28 -19.49 1.15 -58.72
C THR A 28 -20.17 2.38 -58.15
N LEU A 29 -19.42 3.19 -57.40
CA LEU A 29 -19.86 4.44 -56.83
C LEU A 29 -19.65 5.57 -57.87
N ARG A 30 -20.74 6.22 -58.26
CA ARG A 30 -20.75 7.32 -59.22
C ARG A 30 -20.86 8.66 -58.50
N LEU A 31 -19.86 9.52 -58.69
CA LEU A 31 -19.81 10.88 -58.18
C LEU A 31 -20.23 11.85 -59.29
N ARG A 32 -21.18 12.74 -59.03
CA ARG A 32 -21.66 13.77 -59.96
C ARG A 32 -21.59 15.16 -59.34
N GLY A 33 -20.78 16.03 -59.91
CA GLY A 33 -20.68 17.45 -59.56
C GLY A 33 -20.93 18.35 -60.77
N ALA A 34 -20.86 19.66 -60.58
CA ALA A 34 -21.02 20.64 -61.67
C ALA A 34 -19.96 20.45 -62.77
N GLY A 35 -20.29 19.69 -63.82
CA GLY A 35 -19.40 19.33 -64.93
C GLY A 35 -18.39 18.21 -64.63
N PHE A 36 -18.58 17.46 -63.55
CA PHE A 36 -17.69 16.39 -63.11
C PHE A 36 -18.49 15.09 -62.94
N GLU A 37 -18.07 14.01 -63.60
CA GLU A 37 -18.62 12.67 -63.39
C GLU A 37 -17.46 11.69 -63.26
N ARG A 38 -17.45 10.92 -62.17
CA ARG A 38 -16.38 9.95 -61.86
C ARG A 38 -17.00 8.68 -61.31
N ASP A 39 -16.56 7.54 -61.84
CA ASP A 39 -17.01 6.22 -61.43
C ASP A 39 -15.85 5.49 -60.76
N GLU A 40 -16.05 5.01 -59.53
CA GLU A 40 -15.04 4.26 -58.77
C GLU A 40 -15.61 2.94 -58.26
N PRO A 41 -14.92 1.80 -58.48
CA PRO A 41 -15.39 0.51 -57.97
C PRO A 41 -15.23 0.45 -56.44
N LEU A 42 -16.23 -0.09 -55.75
CA LEU A 42 -16.27 -0.13 -54.27
C LEU A 42 -15.08 -0.86 -53.63
N GLU A 43 -14.46 -1.80 -54.34
CA GLU A 43 -13.27 -2.54 -53.89
C GLU A 43 -12.02 -1.66 -53.71
N ASN A 44 -11.96 -0.51 -54.40
CA ASN A 44 -10.84 0.43 -54.34
C ASN A 44 -11.08 1.56 -53.32
N LEU A 45 -12.17 1.50 -52.56
CA LEU A 45 -12.58 2.54 -51.63
C LEU A 45 -12.36 2.07 -50.19
N SER A 46 -11.72 2.91 -49.39
CA SER A 46 -11.56 2.70 -47.94
C SER A 46 -12.51 3.63 -47.19
N VAL A 47 -13.38 3.07 -46.36
CA VAL A 47 -14.35 3.85 -45.59
C VAL A 47 -13.91 3.92 -44.14
N SER A 48 -13.94 5.13 -43.57
CA SER A 48 -13.65 5.31 -42.16
C SER A 48 -14.66 4.53 -41.29
N PRO A 49 -14.21 3.86 -40.22
CA PRO A 49 -15.11 3.20 -39.28
C PRO A 49 -16.11 4.19 -38.71
N ARG A 50 -17.26 3.68 -38.25
CA ARG A 50 -18.32 4.53 -37.72
C ARG A 50 -17.88 5.04 -36.37
N LEU A 51 -18.04 6.34 -36.14
CA LEU A 51 -17.83 6.98 -34.85
C LEU A 51 -19.06 7.85 -34.60
N ALA A 52 -20.03 7.28 -33.87
CA ALA A 52 -21.31 7.92 -33.56
C ALA A 52 -22.04 8.49 -34.82
N ARG A 53 -22.34 9.80 -34.84
CA ARG A 53 -23.03 10.52 -35.94
C ARG A 53 -22.10 11.46 -36.73
N ILE A 54 -20.79 11.24 -36.66
CA ILE A 54 -19.81 12.08 -37.35
C ILE A 54 -19.84 11.77 -38.86
N CYS A 55 -19.53 12.77 -39.70
CA CYS A 55 -19.41 12.58 -41.15
C CYS A 55 -18.47 11.41 -41.46
N ARG A 56 -18.91 10.54 -42.36
CA ARG A 56 -18.13 9.42 -42.88
C ARG A 56 -17.14 9.94 -43.92
N THR A 57 -15.90 9.47 -43.86
CA THR A 57 -14.90 9.76 -44.89
C THR A 57 -14.69 8.51 -45.74
N ILE A 58 -14.85 8.64 -47.05
CA ILE A 58 -14.48 7.61 -48.03
C ILE A 58 -13.20 8.09 -48.73
N GLU A 59 -12.12 7.33 -48.60
CA GLU A 59 -10.88 7.56 -49.30
C GLU A 59 -10.86 6.76 -50.61
N LEU A 60 -10.52 7.45 -51.70
CA LEU A 60 -10.32 6.88 -53.03
C LEU A 60 -8.86 6.44 -53.20
N ALA A 61 -8.60 5.52 -54.14
CA ALA A 61 -7.28 4.96 -54.40
C ALA A 61 -6.19 5.99 -54.80
N ASP A 62 -6.59 7.16 -55.28
CA ASP A 62 -5.70 8.26 -55.66
C ASP A 62 -5.46 9.28 -54.52
N GLY A 63 -6.00 9.02 -53.32
CA GLY A 63 -5.90 9.90 -52.16
C GLY A 63 -6.97 10.99 -52.11
N ALA A 64 -7.91 11.03 -53.06
CA ALA A 64 -9.09 11.89 -52.97
C ALA A 64 -10.02 11.43 -51.85
N ARG A 65 -10.81 12.36 -51.28
CA ARG A 65 -11.68 12.07 -50.14
C ARG A 65 -13.10 12.58 -50.37
N LEU A 66 -14.07 11.78 -49.97
CA LEU A 66 -15.47 12.15 -49.89
C LEU A 66 -15.89 12.23 -48.42
N LEU A 67 -16.42 13.38 -48.00
CA LEU A 67 -17.11 13.52 -46.73
C LEU A 67 -18.62 13.45 -46.95
N LEU A 68 -19.26 12.45 -46.34
CA LEU A 68 -20.70 12.25 -46.36
C LEU A 68 -21.26 12.40 -44.95
N ASP A 69 -22.45 12.98 -44.82
CA ASP A 69 -23.18 12.93 -43.56
C ASP A 69 -23.64 11.49 -43.26
N ASP A 70 -23.77 11.15 -41.98
CA ASP A 70 -24.14 9.79 -41.57
C ASP A 70 -25.53 9.41 -42.12
N HIS A 71 -25.57 8.46 -43.07
CA HIS A 71 -26.80 8.02 -43.72
C HIS A 71 -26.85 6.48 -43.82
N PRO A 72 -28.01 5.84 -43.55
CA PRO A 72 -28.15 4.37 -43.56
C PRO A 72 -27.86 3.70 -44.91
N LEU A 73 -27.76 4.47 -45.99
CA LEU A 73 -27.39 3.95 -47.32
C LEU A 73 -25.89 3.64 -47.42
N ILE A 74 -25.04 4.33 -46.65
CA ILE A 74 -23.59 4.08 -46.61
C ILE A 74 -23.34 2.68 -46.03
N ASP A 75 -24.11 2.29 -45.01
CA ASP A 75 -24.03 0.97 -44.38
C ASP A 75 -24.50 -0.16 -45.33
N GLN A 76 -25.32 0.15 -46.35
CA GLN A 76 -25.70 -0.79 -47.41
C GLN A 76 -24.60 -0.95 -48.46
N TRP A 77 -23.89 0.14 -48.77
CA TRP A 77 -22.80 0.15 -49.75
C TRP A 77 -21.52 -0.49 -49.17
N PHE A 78 -21.30 -0.35 -47.86
CA PHE A 78 -20.14 -0.87 -47.14
C PHE A 78 -20.59 -1.61 -45.87
N PRO A 79 -21.07 -2.86 -45.99
CA PRO A 79 -21.50 -3.63 -44.82
C PRO A 79 -20.32 -3.93 -43.89
N LEU A 80 -20.54 -3.73 -42.58
CA LEU A 80 -19.57 -4.13 -41.55
C LEU A 80 -19.41 -5.65 -41.58
N CYS A 81 -18.19 -6.11 -41.88
CA CYS A 81 -17.91 -7.54 -42.02
C CYS A 81 -17.45 -8.21 -40.71
N ASN A 82 -17.10 -7.43 -39.67
CA ASN A 82 -16.56 -7.96 -38.41
C ASN A 82 -17.61 -7.95 -37.28
N PRO A 83 -17.89 -9.08 -36.62
CA PRO A 83 -18.84 -9.16 -35.51
C PRO A 83 -18.47 -8.24 -34.32
N LEU A 84 -17.18 -8.01 -34.07
CA LEU A 84 -16.72 -7.08 -33.04
C LEU A 84 -17.07 -5.62 -33.40
N GLN A 85 -16.95 -5.23 -34.66
CA GLN A 85 -17.29 -3.87 -35.11
C GLN A 85 -18.79 -3.59 -35.00
N LEU A 86 -19.63 -4.57 -35.32
CA LEU A 86 -21.09 -4.49 -35.14
C LEU A 86 -21.48 -4.35 -33.67
N TRP A 87 -20.77 -5.04 -32.78
CA TRP A 87 -20.99 -4.98 -31.34
C TRP A 87 -20.56 -3.63 -30.74
N VAL A 88 -19.38 -3.13 -31.11
CA VAL A 88 -18.88 -1.80 -30.70
C VAL A 88 -19.79 -0.70 -31.23
N ASP A 89 -20.20 -0.74 -32.49
CA ASP A 89 -21.14 0.23 -33.09
C ASP A 89 -22.51 0.22 -32.37
N ARG A 90 -22.98 -0.96 -31.93
CA ARG A 90 -24.20 -1.05 -31.10
C ARG A 90 -24.03 -0.38 -29.74
N LEU A 91 -22.86 -0.48 -29.11
CA LEU A 91 -22.56 0.21 -27.85
C LEU A 91 -22.40 1.73 -28.06
N GLU A 92 -21.69 2.16 -29.10
CA GLU A 92 -21.48 3.58 -29.42
C GLU A 92 -22.76 4.33 -29.73
N ARG A 93 -23.75 3.67 -30.34
CA ARG A 93 -25.08 4.26 -30.59
C ARG A 93 -25.86 4.59 -29.32
N HIS A 94 -25.53 3.95 -28.20
CA HIS A 94 -26.23 4.14 -26.93
C HIS A 94 -25.34 4.91 -25.97
N ALA A 95 -25.60 6.21 -25.79
CA ALA A 95 -24.83 7.06 -24.88
C ALA A 95 -24.73 6.49 -23.45
N HIS A 96 -25.76 5.75 -22.99
CA HIS A 96 -25.75 5.07 -21.70
C HIS A 96 -24.81 3.85 -21.67
N ALA A 97 -24.60 3.16 -22.78
CA ALA A 97 -23.67 2.03 -22.85
C ALA A 97 -22.22 2.50 -22.85
N VAL A 98 -21.92 3.63 -23.52
CA VAL A 98 -20.62 4.30 -23.43
C VAL A 98 -20.38 4.84 -22.01
N ALA A 99 -21.37 5.48 -21.40
CA ALA A 99 -21.24 5.94 -20.01
C ALA A 99 -21.04 4.77 -19.04
N ALA A 100 -21.75 3.66 -19.22
CA ALA A 100 -21.60 2.45 -18.43
C ALA A 100 -20.22 1.80 -18.62
N SER A 101 -19.66 1.77 -19.83
CA SER A 101 -18.32 1.21 -20.05
C SER A 101 -17.23 2.07 -19.41
N ILE A 102 -17.35 3.40 -19.47
CA ILE A 102 -16.46 4.32 -18.74
C ILE A 102 -16.56 4.07 -17.24
N LEU A 103 -17.79 3.98 -16.71
CA LEU A 103 -18.01 3.70 -15.29
C LEU A 103 -17.40 2.35 -14.88
N VAL A 104 -17.60 1.29 -15.66
CA VAL A 104 -16.99 -0.03 -15.41
C VAL A 104 -15.47 0.05 -15.45
N CYS A 105 -14.88 0.76 -16.42
CA CYS A 105 -13.44 0.96 -16.47
C CYS A 105 -12.93 1.72 -15.23
N LEU A 106 -13.61 2.78 -14.80
CA LEU A 106 -13.25 3.54 -13.61
C LEU A 106 -13.38 2.69 -12.34
N LEU A 107 -14.47 1.94 -12.19
CA LEU A 107 -14.69 1.04 -11.06
C LEU A 107 -13.67 -0.09 -11.03
N SER A 108 -13.31 -0.65 -12.20
CA SER A 108 -12.30 -1.69 -12.30
C SER A 108 -10.91 -1.17 -11.97
N ALA A 109 -10.57 0.04 -12.42
CA ALA A 109 -9.32 0.70 -12.09
C ALA A 109 -9.24 1.02 -10.59
N ALA A 110 -10.33 1.55 -10.01
CA ALA A 110 -10.43 1.77 -8.56
C ALA A 110 -10.30 0.45 -7.80
N TRP A 111 -10.98 -0.61 -8.25
CA TRP A 111 -10.91 -1.92 -7.61
C TRP A 111 -9.49 -2.50 -7.64
N LEU A 112 -8.82 -2.45 -8.80
CA LEU A 112 -7.43 -2.87 -8.91
C LEU A 112 -6.51 -2.03 -8.01
N PHE A 113 -6.72 -0.72 -7.93
CA PHE A 113 -5.90 0.17 -7.12
C PHE A 113 -6.09 -0.08 -5.61
N PHE A 114 -7.33 -0.19 -5.14
CA PHE A 114 -7.64 -0.32 -3.71
C PHE A 114 -7.50 -1.75 -3.17
N TRP A 115 -7.69 -2.78 -4.01
CA TRP A 115 -7.61 -4.18 -3.57
C TRP A 115 -6.54 -4.99 -4.29
N GLY A 116 -6.38 -4.79 -5.60
CA GLY A 116 -5.38 -5.54 -6.38
C GLY A 116 -3.94 -5.20 -5.99
N VAL A 117 -3.62 -3.91 -5.80
CA VAL A 117 -2.28 -3.44 -5.43
C VAL A 117 -1.87 -3.91 -4.04
N PRO A 118 -2.67 -3.69 -2.96
CA PRO A 118 -2.31 -4.18 -1.65
C PRO A 118 -2.13 -5.70 -1.63
N TRP A 119 -3.06 -6.44 -2.24
CA TRP A 119 -2.98 -7.89 -2.32
C TRP A 119 -1.69 -8.38 -2.99
N MET A 120 -1.30 -7.79 -4.13
CA MET A 120 -0.06 -8.21 -4.80
C MET A 120 1.19 -7.78 -4.03
N SER A 121 1.17 -6.60 -3.41
CA SER A 121 2.30 -6.08 -2.62
C SER A 121 2.58 -6.97 -1.41
N ASP A 122 1.53 -7.37 -0.70
CA ASP A 122 1.61 -8.24 0.47
C ASP A 122 2.17 -9.63 0.06
N ARG A 123 1.67 -10.18 -1.04
CA ARG A 123 2.17 -11.47 -1.56
C ARG A 123 3.63 -11.44 -2.00
N ILE A 124 4.09 -10.34 -2.58
CA ILE A 124 5.50 -10.19 -2.98
C ILE A 124 6.39 -10.05 -1.75
N ALA A 125 5.97 -9.28 -0.74
CA ALA A 125 6.73 -9.09 0.49
C ALA A 125 6.84 -10.40 1.29
N GLU A 126 5.73 -11.08 1.55
CA GLU A 126 5.69 -12.33 2.35
C GLU A 126 6.47 -13.49 1.73
N GLN A 127 6.60 -13.52 0.40
CA GLN A 127 7.31 -14.58 -0.34
C GLN A 127 8.75 -14.20 -0.68
N MET A 128 9.22 -13.03 -0.25
CA MET A 128 10.55 -12.56 -0.58
C MET A 128 11.60 -13.44 0.13
N PRO A 129 12.57 -14.01 -0.61
CA PRO A 129 13.64 -14.76 0.02
C PRO A 129 14.46 -13.84 0.93
N GLU A 130 14.80 -14.32 2.13
CA GLU A 130 15.59 -13.58 3.13
C GLU A 130 16.87 -12.96 2.54
N GLN A 131 17.57 -13.70 1.68
CA GLN A 131 18.79 -13.23 0.99
C GLN A 131 18.58 -11.97 0.15
N VAL A 132 17.38 -11.80 -0.43
CA VAL A 132 17.02 -10.62 -1.21
C VAL A 132 16.74 -9.46 -0.26
N GLU A 133 16.04 -9.71 0.84
CA GLU A 133 15.76 -8.69 1.85
C GLU A 133 17.03 -8.18 2.51
N THR A 134 17.96 -9.05 2.90
CA THR A 134 19.24 -8.64 3.51
C THR A 134 20.04 -7.74 2.57
N ARG A 135 20.12 -8.08 1.28
CA ARG A 135 20.80 -7.24 0.28
C ARG A 135 20.09 -5.91 0.08
N LEU A 136 18.76 -5.91 0.08
CA LEU A 136 17.97 -4.70 -0.01
C LEU A 136 18.24 -3.80 1.22
N GLY A 137 18.24 -4.38 2.41
CA GLY A 137 18.55 -3.69 3.67
C GLY A 137 19.94 -3.08 3.70
N GLU A 138 20.96 -3.81 3.23
CA GLU A 138 22.33 -3.30 3.13
C GLU A 138 22.42 -2.08 2.19
N GLU A 139 21.74 -2.10 1.05
CA GLU A 139 21.74 -0.97 0.12
C GLU A 139 20.90 0.21 0.65
N VAL A 140 19.77 -0.06 1.30
CA VAL A 140 18.95 0.95 1.99
C VAL A 140 19.78 1.65 3.08
N LEU A 141 20.49 0.88 3.91
CA LEU A 141 21.38 1.41 4.94
C LEU A 141 22.49 2.27 4.31
N ALA A 142 23.14 1.79 3.25
CA ALA A 142 24.17 2.54 2.55
C ALA A 142 23.64 3.85 1.93
N GLN A 143 22.36 3.91 1.57
CA GLN A 143 21.72 5.16 1.13
C GLN A 143 21.38 6.08 2.29
N LEU A 144 20.87 5.56 3.41
CA LEU A 144 20.63 6.35 4.61
C LEU A 144 21.93 6.96 5.16
N ASP A 145 23.02 6.18 5.23
CA ASP A 145 24.34 6.66 5.63
C ASP A 145 24.84 7.80 4.69
N ARG A 146 24.55 7.72 3.38
CA ARG A 146 24.96 8.73 2.38
C ARG A 146 24.10 9.99 2.37
N PHE A 147 22.78 9.84 2.40
CA PHE A 147 21.83 10.93 2.16
C PHE A 147 21.24 11.52 3.44
N ALA A 148 20.99 10.68 4.45
CA ALA A 148 20.45 11.11 5.73
C ALA A 148 21.55 11.49 6.73
N GLY A 149 22.82 11.23 6.40
CA GLY A 149 23.96 11.59 7.23
C GLY A 149 24.06 10.79 8.52
N LEU A 150 23.64 9.52 8.51
CA LEU A 150 23.81 8.61 9.65
C LEU A 150 25.29 8.37 9.90
N ALA A 151 25.85 9.05 10.90
CA ALA A 151 27.24 8.91 11.29
C ALA A 151 27.41 7.69 12.24
N PRO A 152 28.63 7.17 12.39
CA PRO A 152 28.93 6.18 13.43
C PRO A 152 28.49 6.68 14.81
N SER A 153 27.96 5.77 15.63
CA SER A 153 27.52 6.09 16.99
C SER A 153 28.66 6.62 17.85
N THR A 154 28.29 7.51 18.76
CA THR A 154 29.13 8.12 19.79
C THR A 154 28.87 7.54 21.18
N LEU A 155 27.90 6.63 21.31
CA LEU A 155 27.62 5.91 22.55
C LEU A 155 28.84 5.06 22.94
N ASP A 156 29.10 5.00 24.24
CA ASP A 156 30.15 4.13 24.76
C ASP A 156 29.82 2.64 24.56
N THR A 157 30.85 1.81 24.56
CA THR A 157 30.73 0.38 24.26
C THR A 157 29.93 -0.37 25.33
N GLU A 158 29.93 0.08 26.59
CA GLU A 158 29.18 -0.54 27.68
C GLU A 158 27.68 -0.31 27.47
N ARG A 159 27.28 0.93 27.15
CA ARG A 159 25.90 1.29 26.81
C ARG A 159 25.39 0.52 25.59
N GLN A 160 26.19 0.44 24.53
CA GLN A 160 25.84 -0.37 23.35
C GLN A 160 25.67 -1.85 23.70
N SER A 161 26.56 -2.41 24.50
CA SER A 161 26.49 -3.82 24.92
C SER A 161 25.24 -4.11 25.76
N GLY A 162 24.87 -3.19 26.66
CA GLY A 162 23.64 -3.28 27.44
C GLY A 162 22.41 -3.33 26.53
N LEU A 163 22.28 -2.37 25.61
CA LEU A 163 21.15 -2.33 24.67
C LEU A 163 21.11 -3.52 23.71
N LEU A 164 22.27 -4.02 23.27
CA LEU A 164 22.35 -5.25 22.48
C LEU A 164 21.84 -6.47 23.25
N ALA A 165 22.13 -6.56 24.55
CA ALA A 165 21.63 -7.65 25.39
C ALA A 165 20.10 -7.57 25.56
N ARG A 166 19.56 -6.36 25.75
CA ARG A 166 18.10 -6.15 25.82
C ARG A 166 17.41 -6.53 24.50
N PHE A 167 17.95 -6.08 23.37
CA PHE A 167 17.45 -6.44 22.05
C PHE A 167 17.51 -7.95 21.79
N ALA A 168 18.57 -8.62 22.26
CA ALA A 168 18.66 -10.08 22.19
C ALA A 168 17.56 -10.77 23.01
N THR A 169 17.20 -10.24 24.19
CA THR A 169 16.08 -10.74 24.99
C THR A 169 14.75 -10.55 24.28
N LEU A 170 14.51 -9.38 23.68
CA LEU A 170 13.29 -9.08 22.93
C LEU A 170 13.11 -10.07 21.78
N LYS A 171 14.14 -10.27 20.95
CA LYS A 171 14.05 -11.16 19.78
C LYS A 171 14.14 -12.66 20.10
N ALA A 172 14.47 -13.03 21.33
CA ALA A 172 14.64 -14.43 21.70
C ALA A 172 13.35 -15.22 21.50
N GLY A 173 13.42 -16.33 20.75
CA GLY A 173 12.26 -17.19 20.47
C GLY A 173 11.32 -16.68 19.37
N MET A 174 11.61 -15.53 18.75
CA MET A 174 10.86 -15.04 17.59
C MET A 174 11.28 -15.78 16.31
N PRO A 175 10.35 -16.40 15.57
CA PRO A 175 10.66 -17.08 14.32
C PRO A 175 11.29 -16.14 13.29
N GLY A 176 12.43 -16.51 12.70
CA GLY A 176 13.10 -15.72 11.67
C GLY A 176 13.86 -14.48 12.17
N ALA A 177 13.84 -14.19 13.48
CA ALA A 177 14.56 -13.05 14.06
C ALA A 177 15.99 -13.39 14.52
N GLU A 178 16.49 -14.59 14.22
CA GLU A 178 17.81 -15.07 14.67
C GLU A 178 18.95 -14.16 14.19
N ASP A 179 18.87 -13.74 12.93
CA ASP A 179 19.87 -12.88 12.27
C ASP A 179 19.54 -11.38 12.37
N HIS A 180 18.46 -11.01 13.07
CA HIS A 180 18.14 -9.61 13.30
C HIS A 180 19.23 -8.95 14.15
N ARG A 181 19.63 -7.74 13.74
CA ARG A 181 20.73 -6.97 14.32
C ARG A 181 20.28 -5.55 14.70
N LEU A 182 20.80 -5.05 15.81
CA LEU A 182 20.65 -3.66 16.22
C LEU A 182 21.90 -2.87 15.84
N LEU A 183 21.72 -1.75 15.13
CA LEU A 183 22.79 -0.85 14.72
C LEU A 183 22.59 0.53 15.34
N PHE A 184 23.64 1.04 15.98
CA PHE A 184 23.64 2.39 16.54
C PHE A 184 24.15 3.40 15.51
N ARG A 185 23.49 4.55 15.40
CA ARG A 185 23.88 5.66 14.53
C ARG A 185 23.73 6.99 15.24
N ASN A 186 24.67 7.89 15.02
CA ASN A 186 24.47 9.29 15.40
C ASN A 186 23.76 10.00 14.24
N ALA A 187 22.59 10.56 14.50
CA ALA A 187 21.73 11.15 13.48
C ALA A 187 21.20 12.52 13.93
N ALA A 188 22.10 13.46 14.26
CA ALA A 188 21.72 14.77 14.79
C ALA A 188 20.73 15.55 13.89
N GLY A 189 20.75 15.34 12.57
CA GLY A 189 19.83 15.99 11.63
C GLY A 189 18.43 15.35 11.55
N ILE A 190 18.25 14.14 12.10
CA ILE A 190 16.96 13.42 12.15
C ILE A 190 16.40 13.50 13.58
N GLY A 191 17.27 13.44 14.59
CA GLY A 191 16.87 13.45 15.99
C GLY A 191 16.57 12.05 16.53
N PRO A 192 15.79 11.96 17.63
CA PRO A 192 15.35 10.71 18.26
C PRO A 192 14.55 9.87 17.27
N ASN A 193 15.12 8.73 16.85
CA ASN A 193 14.50 7.85 15.87
C ASN A 193 14.97 6.39 16.00
N ALA A 194 14.18 5.47 15.46
CA ALA A 194 14.50 4.07 15.25
C ALA A 194 13.84 3.59 13.95
N LEU A 195 14.52 2.75 13.17
CA LEU A 195 14.07 2.33 11.85
C LEU A 195 14.34 0.83 11.63
N ALA A 196 13.30 0.05 11.37
CA ALA A 196 13.41 -1.31 10.86
C ALA A 196 13.69 -1.31 9.34
N LEU A 197 14.86 -1.84 8.96
CA LEU A 197 15.26 -2.04 7.57
C LEU A 197 14.94 -3.47 7.12
N PRO A 198 14.59 -3.66 5.83
CA PRO A 198 14.43 -5.00 5.25
C PRO A 198 15.62 -5.92 5.57
N GLY A 199 15.35 -7.21 5.81
CA GLY A 199 16.39 -8.18 6.15
C GLY A 199 16.91 -8.10 7.60
N GLY A 200 16.14 -7.50 8.52
CA GLY A 200 16.32 -7.70 9.96
C GLY A 200 17.23 -6.70 10.66
N THR A 201 17.65 -5.62 10.00
CA THR A 201 18.49 -4.61 10.64
C THR A 201 17.62 -3.51 11.23
N VAL A 202 17.63 -3.36 12.55
CA VAL A 202 17.02 -2.21 13.24
C VAL A 202 18.10 -1.18 13.51
N VAL A 203 17.89 0.05 13.06
CA VAL A 203 18.77 1.19 13.36
C VAL A 203 18.16 1.97 14.50
N ILE A 204 18.95 2.32 15.52
CA ILE A 204 18.54 3.22 16.62
C ILE A 204 19.48 4.43 16.66
N THR A 205 18.93 5.62 16.86
CA THR A 205 19.74 6.84 16.95
C THR A 205 20.26 7.08 18.36
N ASP A 206 21.48 7.61 18.46
CA ASP A 206 22.07 8.06 19.74
C ASP A 206 21.16 9.08 20.45
N GLN A 207 20.47 9.90 19.65
CA GLN A 207 19.51 10.91 20.11
C GLN A 207 18.29 10.27 20.80
N LEU A 208 17.81 9.11 20.32
CA LEU A 208 16.72 8.39 20.99
C LEU A 208 17.20 7.82 22.32
N VAL A 209 18.38 7.20 22.32
CA VAL A 209 18.99 6.63 23.54
C VAL A 209 19.23 7.69 24.61
N SER A 210 19.52 8.93 24.19
CA SER A 210 19.76 10.06 25.11
C SER A 210 18.48 10.77 25.56
N LEU A 211 17.36 10.56 24.85
CA LEU A 211 16.09 11.22 25.15
C LEU A 211 15.34 10.53 26.28
N VAL A 212 15.32 9.20 26.27
CA VAL A 212 14.58 8.40 27.25
C VAL A 212 15.26 8.41 28.62
N SER A 213 14.47 8.30 29.68
CA SER A 213 15.00 8.22 31.04
C SER A 213 15.18 6.77 31.50
N ASP A 214 14.41 5.84 30.92
CA ASP A 214 14.45 4.42 31.22
C ASP A 214 14.64 3.56 29.96
N ASP A 215 15.44 2.49 30.06
CA ASP A 215 15.69 1.57 28.95
C ASP A 215 14.46 0.79 28.51
N ARG A 216 13.45 0.66 29.36
CA ARG A 216 12.18 -0.01 29.03
C ARG A 216 11.38 0.79 27.99
N GLU A 217 11.58 2.11 27.91
CA GLU A 217 11.06 2.91 26.79
C GLU A 217 11.74 2.54 25.46
N ILE A 218 13.07 2.31 25.48
CA ILE A 218 13.80 1.82 24.31
C ILE A 218 13.31 0.44 23.91
N ASP A 219 13.11 -0.46 24.87
CA ASP A 219 12.58 -1.79 24.59
C ASP A 219 11.22 -1.73 23.92
N ALA A 220 10.36 -0.80 24.34
CA ALA A 220 9.05 -0.62 23.75
C ALA A 220 9.13 -0.15 22.28
N VAL A 221 10.01 0.81 21.99
CA VAL A 221 10.27 1.25 20.61
C VAL A 221 10.89 0.12 19.78
N LEU A 222 11.85 -0.63 20.32
CA LEU A 222 12.47 -1.74 19.60
C LEU A 222 11.50 -2.91 19.35
N ALA A 223 10.60 -3.20 20.29
CA ALA A 223 9.55 -4.20 20.11
C ALA A 223 8.59 -3.80 18.98
N HIS A 224 8.27 -2.51 18.85
CA HIS A 224 7.49 -1.95 17.75
C HIS A 224 8.20 -2.07 16.41
N GLU A 225 9.47 -1.70 16.34
CA GLU A 225 10.28 -1.86 15.12
C GLU A 225 10.42 -3.33 14.71
N LEU A 226 10.55 -4.25 15.68
CA LEU A 226 10.51 -5.70 15.41
C LEU A 226 9.16 -6.13 14.84
N GLY A 227 8.05 -5.52 15.27
CA GLY A 227 6.72 -5.75 14.69
C GLY A 227 6.64 -5.33 13.22
N HIS A 228 7.15 -4.14 12.89
CA HIS A 228 7.26 -3.71 11.49
C HIS A 228 8.10 -4.65 10.65
N GLN A 229 9.20 -5.15 11.21
CA GLN A 229 10.07 -6.09 10.54
C GLN A 229 9.41 -7.45 10.31
N GLN A 230 8.73 -7.98 11.33
CA GLN A 230 8.06 -9.28 11.25
C GLN A 230 6.94 -9.31 10.22
N GLN A 231 6.28 -8.17 9.98
CA GLN A 231 5.20 -8.00 9.02
C GLN A 231 5.64 -7.38 7.69
N HIS A 232 6.95 -7.19 7.48
CA HIS A 232 7.53 -6.61 6.27
C HIS A 232 6.91 -5.25 5.87
N HIS A 233 6.50 -4.43 6.85
CA HIS A 233 5.70 -3.22 6.62
C HIS A 233 6.39 -2.21 5.71
N ALA A 234 7.70 -1.96 5.90
CA ALA A 234 8.45 -1.01 5.05
C ALA A 234 8.41 -1.41 3.57
N LEU A 235 8.56 -2.73 3.30
CA LEU A 235 8.52 -3.27 1.95
C LEU A 235 7.10 -3.24 1.38
N ARG A 236 6.09 -3.72 2.14
CA ARG A 236 4.67 -3.69 1.75
C ARG A 236 4.23 -2.27 1.41
N GLN A 237 4.54 -1.30 2.28
CA GLN A 237 4.18 0.10 2.07
C GLN A 237 4.89 0.69 0.86
N THR A 238 6.19 0.44 0.70
CA THR A 238 6.95 0.95 -0.45
C THR A 238 6.44 0.37 -1.77
N LEU A 239 6.10 -0.92 -1.81
CA LEU A 239 5.53 -1.57 -2.99
C LEU A 239 4.13 -1.02 -3.31
N ARG A 240 3.28 -0.82 -2.29
CA ARG A 240 1.96 -0.20 -2.42
C ARG A 240 2.07 1.22 -2.99
N SER A 241 2.98 2.04 -2.46
CA SER A 241 3.19 3.44 -2.90
C SER A 241 3.89 3.56 -4.25
N SER A 242 4.78 2.63 -4.58
CA SER A 242 5.57 2.65 -5.82
C SER A 242 4.92 1.86 -6.96
N PHE A 243 3.71 1.36 -6.78
CA PHE A 243 3.03 0.47 -7.74
C PHE A 243 2.97 1.04 -9.16
N VAL A 244 2.66 2.34 -9.29
CA VAL A 244 2.61 3.03 -10.59
C VAL A 244 3.98 3.09 -11.24
N ILE A 245 5.04 3.30 -10.47
CA ILE A 245 6.43 3.34 -10.95
C ILE A 245 6.87 1.93 -11.38
N VAL A 246 6.53 0.90 -10.60
CA VAL A 246 6.81 -0.50 -10.92
C VAL A 246 6.10 -0.92 -12.22
N ILE A 247 4.81 -0.59 -12.36
CA ILE A 247 4.07 -0.83 -13.61
C ILE A 247 4.66 -0.04 -14.78
N ALA A 248 4.98 1.24 -14.59
CA ALA A 248 5.56 2.08 -15.64
C ALA A 248 6.91 1.53 -16.10
N ALA A 249 7.76 1.05 -15.19
CA ALA A 249 9.04 0.42 -15.50
C ALA A 249 8.84 -0.90 -16.28
N MET A 250 7.85 -1.71 -15.91
CA MET A 250 7.47 -2.92 -16.65
C MET A 250 7.01 -2.60 -18.08
N PHE A 251 6.19 -1.55 -18.29
CA PHE A 251 5.77 -1.13 -19.63
C PHE A 251 6.88 -0.47 -20.45
N ALA A 252 7.82 0.20 -19.79
CA ALA A 252 9.00 0.78 -20.43
C ALA A 252 10.07 -0.27 -20.82
N GLY A 253 9.94 -1.51 -20.35
CA GLY A 253 10.91 -2.58 -20.58
C GLY A 253 12.21 -2.42 -19.81
N ASP A 254 12.25 -1.51 -18.84
CA ASP A 254 13.39 -1.26 -17.97
C ASP A 254 13.17 -2.03 -16.66
N VAL A 255 13.67 -3.26 -16.60
CA VAL A 255 13.40 -4.22 -15.51
C VAL A 255 14.32 -3.98 -14.30
N SER A 256 14.55 -2.72 -13.94
CA SER A 256 15.28 -2.37 -12.72
C SER A 256 14.34 -2.18 -11.52
N SER A 257 13.27 -2.98 -11.42
CA SER A 257 12.28 -2.91 -10.33
C SER A 257 12.91 -2.96 -8.93
N ALA A 258 14.02 -3.70 -8.77
CA ALA A 258 14.81 -3.70 -7.54
C ALA A 258 15.46 -2.33 -7.25
N SER A 259 15.90 -1.58 -8.26
CA SER A 259 16.50 -0.26 -8.09
C SER A 259 15.48 0.80 -7.63
N ALA A 260 14.23 0.69 -8.09
CA ALA A 260 13.16 1.59 -7.68
C ALA A 260 12.84 1.44 -6.19
N VAL A 261 12.75 0.20 -5.70
CA VAL A 261 12.52 -0.09 -4.27
C VAL A 261 13.71 0.36 -3.43
N VAL A 262 14.93 0.08 -3.88
CA VAL A 262 16.19 0.50 -3.23
C VAL A 262 16.25 2.02 -3.01
N VAL A 263 15.71 2.82 -3.93
CA VAL A 263 15.66 4.29 -3.81
C VAL A 263 14.45 4.77 -2.99
N ALA A 264 13.32 4.08 -3.09
CA ALA A 264 12.08 4.51 -2.44
C ALA A 264 12.01 4.20 -0.94
N VAL A 265 12.56 3.05 -0.49
CA VAL A 265 12.52 2.64 0.91
C VAL A 265 13.20 3.67 1.83
N PRO A 266 14.43 4.18 1.57
CA PRO A 266 15.06 5.18 2.42
C PRO A 266 14.22 6.46 2.55
N THR A 267 13.63 6.93 1.44
CA THR A 267 12.75 8.11 1.46
C THR A 267 11.51 7.84 2.31
N PHE A 268 10.89 6.67 2.16
CA PHE A 268 9.74 6.27 2.98
C PHE A 268 10.09 6.21 4.47
N LEU A 269 11.22 5.60 4.85
CA LEU A 269 11.64 5.49 6.25
C LEU A 269 11.90 6.85 6.91
N LEU A 270 12.30 7.86 6.14
CA LEU A 270 12.60 9.20 6.67
C LEU A 270 11.41 10.16 6.64
N GLN A 271 10.51 10.00 5.66
CA GLN A 271 9.49 11.02 5.34
C GLN A 271 8.09 10.43 5.13
N GLY A 272 7.98 9.12 5.00
CA GLY A 272 6.72 8.43 4.84
C GLY A 272 6.06 8.19 6.18
N HIS A 273 4.77 7.86 6.13
CA HIS A 273 3.99 7.43 7.28
C HIS A 273 3.49 6.01 7.02
N TYR A 274 3.55 5.14 8.01
CA TYR A 274 2.87 3.86 7.93
C TYR A 274 1.35 4.04 7.93
N SER A 275 0.65 3.07 7.35
CA SER A 275 -0.81 3.04 7.40
C SER A 275 -1.28 2.74 8.83
N ARG A 276 -2.51 3.15 9.17
CA ARG A 276 -3.11 2.84 10.49
C ARG A 276 -3.14 1.34 10.77
N GLU A 277 -3.43 0.54 9.75
CA GLU A 277 -3.40 -0.93 9.83
C GLU A 277 -2.01 -1.45 10.23
N PHE A 278 -0.95 -0.92 9.63
CA PHE A 278 0.43 -1.32 9.92
C PHE A 278 0.89 -0.88 11.32
N GLU A 279 0.49 0.31 11.77
CA GLU A 279 0.76 0.75 13.14
C GLU A 279 0.04 -0.15 14.15
N SER A 280 -1.25 -0.46 13.95
CA SER A 280 -1.99 -1.36 14.85
C SER A 280 -1.41 -2.78 14.88
N GLU A 281 -0.96 -3.31 13.73
CA GLU A 281 -0.29 -4.62 13.68
C GLU A 281 1.04 -4.61 14.45
N ALA A 282 1.83 -3.53 14.32
CA ALA A 282 3.10 -3.37 15.03
C ALA A 282 2.90 -3.13 16.53
N ASP A 283 1.92 -2.32 16.93
CA ASP A 283 1.56 -2.07 18.33
C ASP A 283 1.13 -3.38 19.01
N ALA A 284 0.20 -4.12 18.40
CA ALA A 284 -0.27 -5.39 18.94
C ALA A 284 0.84 -6.44 19.07
N PHE A 285 1.83 -6.39 18.17
CA PHE A 285 3.04 -7.20 18.29
C PHE A 285 3.94 -6.73 19.43
N ALA A 286 4.17 -5.42 19.56
CA ALA A 286 5.02 -4.82 20.58
C ALA A 286 4.49 -5.08 21.99
N LEU A 287 3.20 -4.78 22.24
CA LEU A 287 2.56 -4.93 23.54
C LEU A 287 2.61 -6.40 24.01
N ARG A 288 2.35 -7.34 23.10
CA ARG A 288 2.46 -8.78 23.39
C ARG A 288 3.90 -9.19 23.68
N THR A 289 4.84 -8.73 22.86
CA THR A 289 6.27 -9.03 23.03
C THR A 289 6.76 -8.53 24.39
N LEU A 290 6.44 -7.29 24.77
CA LEU A 290 6.82 -6.72 26.06
C LEU A 290 6.28 -7.58 27.20
N ALA A 291 4.99 -7.90 27.19
CA ALA A 291 4.37 -8.75 28.19
C ALA A 291 5.03 -10.14 28.28
N GLU A 292 5.29 -10.79 27.15
CA GLU A 292 5.98 -12.09 27.09
C GLU A 292 7.42 -12.04 27.64
N LYS A 293 8.08 -10.88 27.58
CA LYS A 293 9.42 -10.66 28.16
C LYS A 293 9.38 -10.15 29.60
N GLY A 294 8.20 -10.01 30.20
CA GLY A 294 8.03 -9.55 31.56
C GLY A 294 8.19 -8.04 31.72
N THR A 295 8.11 -7.27 30.63
CA THR A 295 8.11 -5.80 30.65
C THR A 295 6.68 -5.30 30.51
N SER A 296 6.25 -4.37 31.37
CA SER A 296 4.89 -3.82 31.28
C SER A 296 4.65 -3.14 29.92
N PRO A 297 3.55 -3.48 29.22
CA PRO A 297 3.15 -2.77 27.99
C PRO A 297 2.95 -1.26 28.18
N ALA A 298 2.73 -0.77 29.41
CA ALA A 298 2.63 0.65 29.72
C ALA A 298 3.90 1.46 29.37
N TRP A 299 5.07 0.80 29.26
CA TRP A 299 6.28 1.45 28.76
C TRP A 299 6.18 1.95 27.33
N PHE A 300 5.31 1.34 26.51
CA PHE A 300 5.02 1.83 25.16
C PHE A 300 4.26 3.16 25.20
N ALA A 301 3.27 3.30 26.09
CA ALA A 301 2.60 4.57 26.34
C ALA A 301 3.58 5.65 26.83
N GLN A 302 4.49 5.28 27.74
CA GLN A 302 5.51 6.19 28.25
C GLN A 302 6.47 6.66 27.13
N ALA A 303 6.98 5.73 26.31
CA ALA A 303 7.86 6.06 25.19
C ALA A 303 7.18 7.03 24.20
N MET A 304 5.91 6.81 23.87
CA MET A 304 5.15 7.72 23.00
C MET A 304 5.05 9.13 23.60
N ARG A 305 4.77 9.25 24.90
CA ARG A 305 4.71 10.56 25.60
C ARG A 305 6.05 11.27 25.61
N THR A 306 7.13 10.54 25.86
CA THR A 306 8.50 11.08 25.83
C THR A 306 8.83 11.66 24.44
N LEU A 307 8.44 10.95 23.37
CA LEU A 307 8.63 11.42 21.99
C LEU A 307 7.73 12.62 21.65
N GLU A 308 6.49 12.63 22.14
CA GLU A 308 5.55 13.75 21.97
C GLU A 308 6.07 15.02 22.63
N ALA A 309 6.58 14.91 23.85
CA ALA A 309 7.17 16.01 24.59
C ALA A 309 8.35 16.60 23.83
N TYR A 310 9.25 15.75 23.29
CA TYR A 310 10.36 16.20 22.46
C TYR A 310 9.89 16.98 21.21
N VAL A 311 8.91 16.45 20.47
CA VAL A 311 8.40 17.12 19.26
C VAL A 311 7.75 18.45 19.62
N SER A 312 6.97 18.50 20.70
CA SER A 312 6.30 19.72 21.17
C SER A 312 7.29 20.81 21.57
N GLU A 313 8.43 20.45 22.17
CA GLU A 313 9.51 21.39 22.50
C GLU A 313 10.27 21.88 21.26
N GLN A 314 10.36 21.06 20.21
CA GLN A 314 11.07 21.40 18.97
C GLN A 314 10.22 22.21 17.98
N ASP A 315 8.88 22.12 18.03
CA ASP A 315 7.98 22.83 17.11
C ASP A 315 8.06 24.36 17.22
N GLU A 316 8.55 24.90 18.35
CA GLU A 316 8.88 26.33 18.46
C GLU A 316 10.12 26.73 17.63
N SER A 317 10.96 25.77 17.23
CA SER A 317 12.22 25.96 16.49
C SER A 317 12.20 25.50 15.03
N GLY A 318 11.15 24.80 14.60
CA GLY A 318 10.84 24.48 13.20
C GLY A 318 11.67 23.32 12.61
N ASP A 319 10.95 22.26 12.24
CA ASP A 319 11.38 21.20 11.30
C ASP A 319 12.31 20.11 11.88
N SER A 320 11.81 19.35 12.86
CA SER A 320 12.51 18.15 13.39
C SER A 320 11.79 16.86 12.96
N PRO A 321 12.29 16.13 11.94
CA PRO A 321 11.73 14.85 11.52
C PRO A 321 12.16 13.72 12.49
N GLY A 322 11.56 13.69 13.68
CA GLY A 322 11.77 12.62 14.67
C GLY A 322 10.95 11.36 14.39
N TYR A 323 11.01 10.38 15.28
CA TYR A 323 10.27 9.10 15.21
C TYR A 323 8.77 9.25 14.89
N LEU A 324 8.12 10.27 15.45
CA LEU A 324 6.69 10.53 15.23
C LEU A 324 6.36 11.01 13.81
N SER A 325 7.37 11.37 13.02
CA SER A 325 7.21 11.62 11.59
C SER A 325 6.77 10.32 10.91
N SER A 326 7.48 9.20 11.07
CA SER A 326 7.07 7.93 10.42
C SER A 326 5.99 7.17 11.17
N HIS A 327 5.90 7.38 12.48
CA HIS A 327 4.94 6.72 13.38
C HIS A 327 4.04 7.74 14.07
N PRO A 328 2.97 8.23 13.40
CA PRO A 328 2.07 9.18 14.03
C PRO A 328 1.49 8.61 15.33
N GLN A 329 1.75 9.31 16.43
CA GLN A 329 1.12 9.00 17.70
C GLN A 329 -0.38 9.33 17.61
N THR A 330 -1.19 8.49 18.22
CA THR A 330 -2.60 8.82 18.45
C THR A 330 -2.94 8.51 19.89
N ARG A 331 -3.94 9.24 20.40
CA ARG A 331 -4.47 9.01 21.73
C ARG A 331 -4.94 7.55 21.93
N GLU A 332 -5.52 6.97 20.89
CA GLU A 332 -5.99 5.58 20.87
C GLU A 332 -4.86 4.58 21.17
N ARG A 333 -3.68 4.76 20.57
CA ARG A 333 -2.50 3.89 20.80
C ARG A 333 -2.00 3.97 22.24
N ILE A 334 -2.00 5.17 22.83
CA ILE A 334 -1.60 5.36 24.24
C ILE A 334 -2.60 4.65 25.15
N GLU A 335 -3.90 4.89 24.95
CA GLU A 335 -4.97 4.28 25.75
C GLU A 335 -4.95 2.75 25.66
N GLU A 336 -4.68 2.19 24.48
CA GLU A 336 -4.54 0.74 24.28
C GLU A 336 -3.32 0.17 25.03
N ALA A 337 -2.18 0.85 24.98
CA ALA A 337 -0.97 0.43 25.68
C ALA A 337 -1.09 0.54 27.20
N GLU A 338 -1.78 1.56 27.71
CA GLU A 338 -2.09 1.70 29.14
C GLU A 338 -3.02 0.60 29.61
N PHE A 339 -4.10 0.34 28.87
CA PHE A 339 -5.02 -0.74 29.19
C PHE A 339 -4.32 -2.11 29.18
N ALA A 340 -3.43 -2.35 28.21
CA ALA A 340 -2.61 -3.56 28.18
C ALA A 340 -1.65 -3.63 29.39
N GLY A 341 -1.11 -2.51 29.84
CA GLY A 341 -0.28 -2.41 31.04
C GLY A 341 -1.03 -2.70 32.33
N GLU A 342 -2.25 -2.18 32.48
CA GLU A 342 -3.13 -2.48 33.62
C GLU A 342 -3.45 -3.96 33.68
N LYS A 343 -3.86 -4.54 32.54
CA LYS A 343 -4.13 -5.97 32.42
C LYS A 343 -2.90 -6.81 32.78
N PHE A 344 -1.74 -6.48 32.22
CA PHE A 344 -0.48 -7.17 32.48
C PHE A 344 -0.19 -7.25 33.98
N ALA A 345 -0.39 -6.15 34.70
CA ALA A 345 -0.07 -6.12 36.12
C ALA A 345 -1.11 -6.78 37.03
N ILE A 346 -2.35 -7.01 36.54
CA ILE A 346 -3.31 -7.90 37.19
C ILE A 346 -2.89 -9.36 36.98
N GLU A 347 -2.43 -9.71 35.78
CA GLU A 347 -2.02 -11.07 35.41
C GLU A 347 -0.66 -11.47 36.02
N HIS A 348 0.22 -10.48 36.24
CA HIS A 348 1.59 -10.64 36.75
C HIS A 348 1.86 -9.73 37.97
N PRO A 349 1.21 -9.96 39.12
CA PRO A 349 1.40 -9.15 40.32
C PRO A 349 2.86 -9.14 40.80
N GLU A 350 3.61 -10.21 40.54
CA GLU A 350 5.05 -10.29 40.83
C GLU A 350 5.90 -9.32 40.01
N LEU A 351 5.40 -8.84 38.88
CA LEU A 351 6.03 -7.87 37.98
C LEU A 351 5.41 -6.46 38.10
N TYR A 352 4.65 -6.18 39.17
CA TYR A 352 4.05 -4.86 39.39
C TYR A 352 5.08 -3.71 39.40
N ARG A 353 6.31 -4.00 39.85
CA ARG A 353 7.43 -3.03 39.86
C ARG A 353 7.93 -2.64 38.46
N GLU A 354 7.51 -3.37 37.43
CA GLU A 354 7.91 -3.13 36.04
C GLU A 354 7.03 -2.08 35.34
N ARG A 355 6.23 -1.28 36.06
CA ARG A 355 5.44 -0.19 35.47
C ARG A 355 6.21 1.14 35.43
N PRO A 356 5.92 2.04 34.46
CA PRO A 356 6.56 3.35 34.36
C PRO A 356 6.43 4.25 35.58
N ASP A 357 5.29 4.17 36.27
CA ASP A 357 4.94 5.02 37.39
C ASP A 357 5.42 4.47 38.75
N TYR A 358 5.92 3.23 38.80
CA TYR A 358 6.27 2.57 40.06
C TYR A 358 7.32 3.33 40.86
N ASP A 359 8.42 3.75 40.22
CA ASP A 359 9.53 4.41 40.93
C ASP A 359 9.09 5.77 41.52
N ALA A 360 8.31 6.56 40.77
CA ALA A 360 7.76 7.82 41.26
C ALA A 360 6.77 7.61 42.41
N CYS A 361 5.89 6.62 42.27
CA CYS A 361 4.90 6.24 43.28
C CYS A 361 5.53 5.63 44.54
N ALA A 362 6.67 4.93 44.40
CA ALA A 362 7.45 4.41 45.52
C ALA A 362 8.18 5.52 46.29
N GLU A 363 8.72 6.53 45.60
CA GLU A 363 9.32 7.72 46.25
C GLU A 363 8.31 8.51 47.09
N ASP A 364 7.07 8.64 46.59
CA ASP A 364 5.98 9.32 47.29
C ASP A 364 5.31 8.43 48.37
N GLY A 365 5.72 7.16 48.49
CA GLY A 365 5.13 6.20 49.44
C GLY A 365 3.67 5.86 49.13
N LEU A 366 3.22 6.08 47.89
CA LEU A 366 1.87 5.84 47.40
C LEU A 366 1.70 4.43 46.82
N CYS A 367 2.82 3.79 46.49
CA CYS A 367 2.83 2.41 46.03
C CYS A 367 2.71 1.50 47.25
N GLU A 368 1.47 1.21 47.64
CA GLU A 368 1.20 0.02 48.45
C GLU A 368 1.72 -1.16 47.63
N GLU A 369 2.75 -1.85 48.15
CA GLU A 369 2.97 -3.24 47.73
C GLU A 369 1.62 -3.90 47.91
N ALA A 370 1.04 -4.42 46.84
CA ALA A 370 -0.21 -5.16 46.93
C ALA A 370 0.04 -6.39 47.82
N GLU A 371 0.03 -6.21 49.14
CA GLU A 371 -0.35 -7.22 50.08
C GLU A 371 -1.76 -7.57 49.65
N LEU A 372 -1.85 -8.68 48.91
CA LEU A 372 -3.10 -9.33 48.55
C LEU A 372 -3.82 -9.66 49.86
N ASP A 373 -4.62 -8.71 50.35
CA ASP A 373 -5.72 -9.05 51.23
C ASP A 373 -6.61 -9.99 50.41
N GLU A 374 -6.62 -11.26 50.84
CA GLU A 374 -7.51 -12.33 50.39
C GLU A 374 -8.97 -11.92 50.68
N GLU A 375 -9.52 -10.94 49.98
CA GLU A 375 -10.94 -10.61 50.03
C GLU A 375 -11.33 -9.72 48.83
N ILE A 376 -11.20 -10.26 47.60
CA ILE A 376 -12.12 -9.84 46.54
C ILE A 376 -13.43 -10.57 46.82
N ASP A 377 -14.23 -9.99 47.70
CA ASP A 377 -15.63 -10.34 47.87
C ASP A 377 -16.36 -9.90 46.60
N CYS A 378 -16.56 -10.85 45.68
CA CYS A 378 -17.38 -10.66 44.50
C CYS A 378 -18.88 -10.58 44.89
N GLU A 379 -19.28 -9.55 45.61
CA GLU A 379 -20.68 -9.13 45.68
C GLU A 379 -20.93 -8.06 44.61
N VAL A 380 -21.07 -8.52 43.36
CA VAL A 380 -21.81 -7.77 42.35
C VAL A 380 -22.79 -8.74 41.69
N GLU A 381 -24.02 -8.74 42.22
CA GLU A 381 -25.18 -9.20 41.48
C GLU A 381 -25.23 -8.47 40.11
N ASP A 382 -25.62 -9.22 39.08
CA ASP A 382 -25.89 -8.81 37.70
C ASP A 382 -24.69 -8.64 36.75
N CYS A 383 -24.06 -9.77 36.41
CA CYS A 383 -23.55 -10.03 35.06
C CYS A 383 -23.89 -11.47 34.66
N GLU A 384 -25.16 -11.72 34.33
CA GLU A 384 -25.53 -12.93 33.56
C GLU A 384 -24.90 -12.84 32.17
N ILE A 385 -23.82 -13.57 31.96
CA ILE A 385 -23.38 -13.94 30.62
C ILE A 385 -24.31 -15.06 30.14
N ASP A 386 -25.24 -14.69 29.29
CA ASP A 386 -26.08 -15.61 28.52
C ASP A 386 -25.19 -16.52 27.66
N THR A 387 -25.08 -17.78 28.08
CA THR A 387 -24.36 -18.85 27.35
C THR A 387 -25.31 -19.73 26.53
N SER A 388 -26.57 -19.32 26.36
CA SER A 388 -27.53 -20.05 25.52
C SER A 388 -27.37 -19.72 24.03
N GLY A 389 -26.23 -20.13 23.45
CA GLY A 389 -26.00 -19.90 22.02
C GLY A 389 -24.83 -20.64 21.37
N LEU A 390 -24.10 -21.49 22.09
CA LEU A 390 -22.97 -22.26 21.52
C LEU A 390 -22.95 -23.70 22.08
N GLU A 391 -23.94 -24.49 21.68
CA GLU A 391 -23.79 -25.95 21.63
C GLU A 391 -24.15 -26.47 20.24
N GLN A 392 -23.33 -27.43 19.80
CA GLN A 392 -23.44 -28.33 18.64
C GLN A 392 -22.86 -27.83 17.30
N ASP A 393 -21.64 -28.27 16.99
CA ASP A 393 -21.48 -29.36 16.03
C ASP A 393 -20.07 -29.99 16.12
N THR A 394 -19.94 -31.08 16.90
CA THR A 394 -18.79 -32.00 16.79
C THR A 394 -19.34 -33.42 16.79
N ASP A 395 -19.81 -33.87 15.63
CA ASP A 395 -19.96 -35.29 15.33
C ASP A 395 -19.53 -35.53 13.87
N THR A 396 -18.31 -36.03 13.69
CA THR A 396 -18.02 -36.89 12.53
C THR A 396 -17.03 -37.96 12.97
N GLU A 397 -17.62 -39.12 13.27
CA GLU A 397 -16.97 -40.40 13.50
C GLU A 397 -15.97 -40.74 12.38
N ALA A 398 -14.75 -41.10 12.77
CA ALA A 398 -13.83 -41.86 11.93
C ALA A 398 -14.03 -43.36 12.21
N PRO A 399 -14.31 -44.21 11.21
CA PRO A 399 -14.35 -45.64 11.42
C PRO A 399 -12.94 -46.24 11.33
N VAL A 400 -12.54 -46.86 12.44
CA VAL A 400 -11.43 -47.82 12.53
C VAL A 400 -11.89 -49.14 11.89
N ASP A 401 -11.25 -49.56 10.79
CA ASP A 401 -11.40 -50.91 10.24
C ASP A 401 -10.22 -51.80 10.70
N PRO A 402 -10.47 -52.94 11.36
CA PRO A 402 -9.43 -53.87 11.78
C PRO A 402 -8.90 -54.71 10.61
N GLN A 403 -7.58 -54.88 10.53
CA GLN A 403 -6.99 -55.92 9.71
C GLN A 403 -7.56 -57.30 10.04
N PRO A 404 -7.64 -58.22 9.05
CA PRO A 404 -6.66 -59.29 9.05
C PRO A 404 -6.25 -59.88 7.67
N ARG A 405 -5.01 -60.40 7.67
CA ARG A 405 -4.30 -61.34 6.75
C ARG A 405 -3.37 -60.77 5.70
#